data_AF-A0A951VMT1-F1
#
_entry.id   AF-A0A951VMT1-F1
#
_cell.length_a   1.000
_cell.length_b   1.000
_cell.length_c   1.000
_cell.angle_alpha   90.00
_cell.angle_beta   90.00
_cell.angle_gamma   90.00
#
_symmetry.space_group_name_H-M   'P 1'
#
loop_
_entity.id
_entity.type
_entity.pdbx_description
1 polymer ?
#
loop_
_entity_poly.entity_id
_entity_poly.type
_entity_poly.pdbx_seq_one_letter_code
_entity_poly.pdbx_strand_id
1 'polypeptide(L)'
;MITIEQKDAVLKFVCERCRIEAMNPVRKAEAKNILGMDRESVGAILAQFDRMGLINDFWHDAHSFYFVVFIEAHDYYRHGGFKAQEELLTKNI
;
A
#
# COMPACT_ATOMS: atom_id res chain seq x y z
N MET A 1 -6.59 3.41 -14.45
CA MET A 1 -7.55 3.47 -13.32
C MET A 1 -7.03 2.52 -12.26
N ILE A 2 -6.87 2.96 -11.02
CA ILE A 2 -6.40 2.11 -9.92
C ILE A 2 -7.60 1.32 -9.37
N THR A 3 -7.52 -0.01 -9.37
CA THR A 3 -8.58 -0.90 -8.86
C THR A 3 -8.39 -1.21 -7.38
N ILE A 4 -9.40 -1.80 -6.75
CA ILE A 4 -9.35 -2.24 -5.35
C ILE A 4 -8.35 -3.38 -5.18
N GLU A 5 -8.32 -4.32 -6.12
CA GLU A 5 -7.37 -5.43 -6.12
C GLU A 5 -5.93 -4.93 -6.17
N GLN A 6 -5.67 -3.86 -6.91
CA GLN A 6 -4.34 -3.24 -6.94
C GLN A 6 -3.99 -2.60 -5.59
N LYS A 7 -4.93 -1.95 -4.92
CA LYS A 7 -4.70 -1.40 -3.57
C LYS A 7 -4.44 -2.51 -2.56
N ASP A 8 -5.22 -3.58 -2.59
CA ASP A 8 -5.03 -4.72 -1.69
C ASP A 8 -3.71 -5.45 -1.95
N ALA A 9 -3.28 -5.56 -3.21
CA ALA A 9 -1.98 -6.14 -3.54
C ALA A 9 -0.82 -5.28 -2.99
N VAL A 10 -0.89 -3.95 -3.09
CA VAL A 10 0.12 -3.06 -2.50
C VAL A 10 0.07 -3.12 -0.96
N LEU A 11 -1.12 -3.12 -0.36
CA LEU A 11 -1.29 -3.25 1.09
C LEU A 11 -0.68 -4.55 1.62
N LYS A 12 -0.96 -5.67 0.96
CA LYS A 12 -0.37 -6.97 1.27
C LYS A 12 1.16 -6.93 1.17
N PHE A 13 1.67 -6.39 0.06
CA PHE A 13 3.12 -6.25 -0.15
C PHE A 13 3.78 -5.44 0.99
N VAL A 14 3.19 -4.31 1.36
CA VAL A 14 3.67 -3.47 2.47
C VAL A 14 3.69 -4.27 3.77
N CYS A 15 2.60 -4.95 4.13
CA CYS A 15 2.49 -5.70 5.37
C CYS A 15 3.41 -6.94 5.41
N GLU A 16 3.69 -7.59 4.28
CA GLU A 16 4.51 -8.82 4.26
C GLU A 16 6.01 -8.55 4.13
N ARG A 17 6.41 -7.42 3.55
CA ARG A 17 7.81 -7.15 3.16
C ARG A 17 8.46 -5.99 3.89
N CYS A 18 7.68 -5.12 4.52
CA CYS A 18 8.20 -3.96 5.22
C CYS A 18 8.20 -4.18 6.74
N ARG A 19 9.08 -3.46 7.42
CA ARG A 19 9.14 -3.42 8.88
C ARG A 19 8.22 -2.34 9.41
N ILE A 20 7.45 -2.68 10.44
CA ILE A 20 6.58 -1.76 11.17
C ILE A 20 7.45 -0.75 11.96
N GLU A 21 7.01 0.51 12.02
CA GLU A 21 7.68 1.63 12.74
C GLU A 21 9.16 1.82 12.35
N ALA A 22 9.53 1.47 11.12
CA ALA A 22 10.87 1.71 10.57
C ALA A 22 10.80 2.25 9.14
N MET A 23 11.82 3.03 8.75
CA MET A 23 11.96 3.50 7.36
C MET A 23 12.27 2.31 6.44
N ASN A 24 11.45 2.12 5.41
CA ASN A 24 11.58 1.02 4.45
C ASN A 24 12.00 1.52 3.06
N PRO A 25 13.20 1.17 2.58
CA PRO A 25 13.59 1.41 1.21
C PRO A 25 13.08 0.27 0.30
N VAL A 26 12.05 0.54 -0.49
CA VAL A 26 11.49 -0.41 -1.47
C VAL A 26 11.97 -0.06 -2.88
N ARG A 27 12.74 -0.97 -3.51
CA ARG A 27 13.19 -0.77 -4.89
C ARG A 27 12.02 -0.83 -5.87
N LYS A 28 11.89 0.16 -6.75
CA LYS A 28 10.83 0.24 -7.77
C LYS A 28 10.84 -0.95 -8.72
N ALA A 29 12.02 -1.47 -9.05
CA ALA A 29 12.16 -2.67 -9.88
C ALA A 29 11.61 -3.93 -9.17
N GLU A 30 11.85 -4.04 -7.86
CA GLU A 30 11.31 -5.15 -7.06
C GLU A 30 9.79 -5.05 -6.93
N ALA A 31 9.28 -3.85 -6.60
CA ALA A 31 7.84 -3.60 -6.54
C ALA A 31 7.15 -3.94 -7.87
N LYS A 32 7.73 -3.55 -9.02
CA LYS A 32 7.21 -3.90 -10.35
C LYS A 32 7.17 -5.41 -10.57
N ASN A 33 8.22 -6.13 -10.20
CA ASN A 33 8.31 -7.58 -10.41
C ASN A 33 7.30 -8.35 -9.54
N ILE A 34 7.05 -7.87 -8.32
CA ILE A 34 6.13 -8.53 -7.37
C ILE A 34 4.67 -8.18 -7.68
N LEU A 35 4.40 -6.89 -7.92
CA LEU A 35 3.04 -6.36 -8.05
C LEU A 35 2.52 -6.43 -9.50
N GLY A 36 3.42 -6.53 -10.49
CA GLY A 36 3.05 -6.40 -11.90
C GLY A 36 2.56 -4.99 -12.27
N MET A 37 2.81 -4.00 -11.42
CA MET A 37 2.33 -2.62 -11.56
C MET A 37 3.47 -1.68 -11.98
N ASP A 38 3.12 -0.63 -12.73
CA ASP A 38 4.04 0.45 -13.02
C ASP A 38 4.30 1.31 -11.76
N ARG A 39 5.40 2.07 -11.79
CA ARG A 39 5.84 2.89 -10.65
C ARG A 39 4.88 4.03 -10.30
N GLU A 40 4.11 4.53 -11.26
CA GLU A 40 3.18 5.64 -11.04
C GLU A 40 1.95 5.14 -10.30
N SER A 41 1.41 3.98 -10.71
CA SER A 41 0.32 3.30 -10.02
C SER A 41 0.70 2.96 -8.57
N VAL A 42 1.86 2.33 -8.34
CA VAL A 42 2.33 2.00 -6.98
C VAL A 42 2.54 3.27 -6.15
N GLY A 43 3.19 4.29 -6.72
CA GLY A 43 3.44 5.55 -6.02
C GLY A 43 2.14 6.28 -5.64
N ALA A 44 1.13 6.28 -6.52
CA ALA A 44 -0.16 6.88 -6.24
C ALA A 44 -0.92 6.14 -5.12
N ILE A 45 -0.82 4.81 -5.06
CA ILE A 45 -1.42 4.00 -3.98
C ILE A 45 -0.70 4.27 -2.65
N LEU A 46 0.63 4.29 -2.62
CA LEU A 46 1.40 4.61 -1.42
C LEU A 46 1.09 6.04 -0.93
N ALA A 47 1.00 7.01 -1.83
CA ALA A 47 0.56 8.37 -1.47
C ALA A 47 -0.87 8.40 -0.90
N GLN A 48 -1.76 7.51 -1.34
CA GLN A 48 -3.08 7.36 -0.73
C GLN A 48 -2.97 6.75 0.68
N PHE A 49 -2.11 5.75 0.88
CA PHE A 49 -1.90 5.13 2.19
C PHE A 49 -1.37 6.12 3.22
N ASP A 50 -0.50 7.04 2.78
CA ASP A 50 0.01 8.14 3.60
C ASP A 50 -1.14 9.04 4.09
N ARG A 51 -2.03 9.45 3.18
CA ARG A 51 -3.24 10.24 3.53
C ARG A 51 -4.23 9.47 4.42
N MET A 52 -4.19 8.15 4.41
CA MET A 52 -5.04 7.29 5.25
C MET A 52 -4.42 6.97 6.61
N GLY A 53 -3.18 7.40 6.87
CA GLY A 53 -2.47 7.04 8.09
C GLY A 53 -2.10 5.56 8.17
N LEU A 54 -1.91 4.89 7.03
CA LEU A 54 -1.39 3.51 6.99
C LEU A 54 0.14 3.49 6.87
N ILE A 55 0.70 4.52 6.25
CA ILE A 55 2.14 4.78 6.19
C ILE A 55 2.40 6.26 6.53
N ASN A 56 3.65 6.64 6.73
CA ASN A 56 4.07 8.03 6.79
C ASN A 56 5.36 8.29 6.01
N ASP A 57 5.77 9.57 5.97
CA ASP A 57 7.04 10.03 5.42
C ASP A 57 7.27 9.49 4.00
N PHE A 58 6.19 9.44 3.21
CA PHE A 58 6.28 8.91 1.85
C PHE A 58 7.03 9.88 0.94
N TRP A 59 8.15 9.42 0.41
CA TRP A 59 8.88 10.07 -0.67
C TRP A 59 9.55 9.04 -1.57
N HIS A 60 10.04 9.47 -2.73
CA HIS A 60 10.70 8.55 -3.65
C HIS A 60 11.75 9.26 -4.50
N ASP A 61 12.81 8.53 -4.87
CA ASP A 61 13.82 8.97 -5.82
C ASP A 61 13.62 8.28 -7.18
N ALA A 62 14.66 8.22 -8.03
CA ALA A 62 14.58 7.54 -9.32
C ALA A 62 14.42 6.00 -9.20
N HIS A 63 14.85 5.40 -8.09
CA HIS A 63 15.07 3.96 -7.93
C HIS A 63 14.20 3.32 -6.85
N SER A 64 13.81 4.07 -5.81
CA SER A 64 13.17 3.51 -4.62
C SER A 64 12.02 4.38 -4.12
N PHE A 65 11.06 3.73 -3.47
CA PHE A 65 10.08 4.34 -2.57
C PHE A 65 10.59 4.25 -1.14
N TYR A 66 10.33 5.27 -0.33
CA TYR A 66 10.68 5.35 1.07
C TYR A 66 9.44 5.73 1.85
N PHE A 67 9.17 4.99 2.93
CA PHE A 67 8.04 5.23 3.83
C PHE A 67 8.22 4.44 5.13
N VAL A 68 7.57 4.88 6.19
CA VAL A 68 7.38 4.08 7.42
C VAL A 68 6.01 3.45 7.38
N VAL A 69 5.91 2.19 7.80
CA VAL A 69 4.63 1.47 7.90
C VAL A 69 4.14 1.52 9.33
N PHE A 70 2.91 1.96 9.53
CA PHE A 70 2.27 1.94 10.84
C PHE A 70 1.54 0.61 11.11
N ILE A 71 1.27 0.31 12.38
CA ILE A 71 0.54 -0.89 12.78
C ILE A 71 -0.88 -0.92 12.20
N GLU A 72 -1.48 0.24 11.96
CA GLU A 72 -2.78 0.44 11.34
C GLU A 72 -2.86 -0.21 9.95
N ALA A 73 -1.77 -0.24 9.17
CA ALA A 73 -1.75 -0.95 7.89
C ALA A 73 -1.97 -2.46 8.07
N HIS A 74 -1.36 -3.05 9.10
CA HIS A 74 -1.53 -4.48 9.40
C HIS A 74 -2.92 -4.79 9.93
N ASP A 75 -3.47 -3.93 10.79
CA ASP A 75 -4.83 -4.10 11.29
C ASP A 75 -5.83 -3.97 10.14
N TYR A 76 -5.67 -2.95 9.29
CA TYR A 76 -6.51 -2.76 8.10
C TYR A 76 -6.43 -3.97 7.15
N TYR A 77 -5.23 -4.51 6.91
CA TYR A 77 -5.04 -5.73 6.12
C TYR A 77 -5.73 -6.95 6.74
N ARG A 78 -5.59 -7.15 8.06
CA ARG A 78 -6.24 -8.26 8.79
C ARG A 78 -7.76 -8.20 8.77
N HIS A 79 -8.34 -7.01 8.65
CA HIS A 79 -9.79 -6.81 8.57
C HIS A 79 -10.33 -6.93 7.13
N GLY A 80 -9.50 -7.36 6.18
CA GLY A 80 -9.91 -7.64 4.80
C GLY A 80 -9.63 -6.52 3.81
N GLY A 81 -8.90 -5.47 4.22
CA GLY A 81 -8.39 -4.43 3.32
C GLY A 81 -9.48 -3.61 2.63
N PHE A 82 -9.16 -3.11 1.45
CA PHE A 82 -10.04 -2.25 0.65
C PHE A 82 -11.26 -3.00 0.13
N LYS A 83 -11.11 -4.28 -0.20
CA LYS A 83 -12.24 -5.11 -0.63
C LYS A 83 -13.31 -5.25 0.46
N ALA A 84 -12.94 -5.47 1.71
CA ALA A 84 -13.91 -5.53 2.81
C ALA A 84 -14.68 -4.22 2.98
N GLN A 85 -14.02 -3.08 2.77
CA GLN A 85 -14.68 -1.78 2.81
C GLN A 85 -15.72 -1.60 1.68
N GLU A 86 -15.42 -2.07 0.47
CA GLU A 86 -16.37 -2.04 -0.65
C GLU A 86 -17.57 -2.99 -0.43
N GLU A 87 -17.33 -4.18 0.10
CA GLU A 87 -18.39 -5.14 0.43
C GLU A 87 -19.35 -4.61 1.51
N LEU A 88 -18.85 -3.83 2.46
CA LEU A 88 -19.69 -3.15 3.46
C LEU A 88 -20.53 -2.03 2.84
N LEU A 89 -19.97 -1.27 1.90
CA LEU A 89 -20.69 -0.20 1.21
C LEU A 89 -21.79 -0.75 0.30
N THR A 90 -21.52 -1.84 -0.41
CA THR A 90 -22.50 -2.47 -1.33
C THR A 90 -23.63 -3.20 -0.62
N LYS A 91 -23.43 -3.70 0.62
CA LYS A 91 -24.49 -4.32 1.43
C LYS A 91 -25.42 -3.34 2.13
N ASN A 92 -25.04 -2.07 2.22
CA ASN A 92 -25.79 -1.02 2.93
C ASN A 92 -26.56 -0.08 1.98
N ILE A 93 -26.70 -0.46 0.70
CA ILE A 93 -27.51 0.19 -0.33
C ILE A 93 -28.64 -0.76 -0.73
#